data_AF-A0A0K8Q275-F1
#
_entry.id   AF-A0A0K8Q275-F1
#
_cell.length_a   1.000
_cell.length_b   1.000
_cell.length_c   1.000
_cell.angle_alpha   90.00
_cell.angle_beta   90.00
_cell.angle_gamma   90.00
#
_symmetry.space_group_name_H-M   'P 1'
#
loop_
_entity.id
_entity.type
_entity.pdbx_description
1 polymer ?
#
loop_
_entity_poly.entity_id
_entity_poly.type
_entity_poly.pdbx_seq_one_letter_code
_entity_poly.pdbx_strand_id
1 'polypeptide(L)'
;MAQTRFGNVQVQISVSGGKITEVTALQLTDEDRRSVAISNRAAPLLRSEVLQAQSANVQTISGATITSDAYLSSLQAAIDAAHL
;
A
#
# COMPACT_ATOMS: atom_id res chain seq x y z
N MET A 1 6.63 -9.05 9.76
CA MET A 1 7.38 -8.68 8.54
C MET A 1 6.64 -9.32 7.37
N ALA A 2 5.88 -8.55 6.59
CA ALA A 2 5.19 -9.08 5.41
C ALA A 2 6.23 -9.28 4.30
N GLN A 3 6.90 -10.44 4.31
CA GLN A 3 7.77 -10.87 3.22
C GLN A 3 6.85 -11.34 2.08
N THR A 4 6.35 -10.40 1.29
CA THR A 4 5.72 -10.75 0.03
C THR A 4 6.80 -11.35 -0.86
N ARG A 5 6.44 -12.41 -1.59
CA ARG A 5 7.35 -13.19 -2.44
C ARG A 5 7.93 -12.41 -3.62
N PHE A 6 7.68 -11.10 -3.68
CA PHE A 6 7.85 -10.21 -4.83
C PHE A 6 8.69 -8.95 -4.50
N GLY A 7 9.58 -9.06 -3.50
CA GLY A 7 10.45 -7.96 -3.05
C GLY A 7 9.85 -7.13 -1.90
N ASN A 8 10.71 -6.36 -1.25
CA ASN A 8 10.40 -5.58 -0.06
C ASN A 8 9.47 -4.40 -0.44
N VAL A 9 8.15 -4.62 -0.46
CA VAL A 9 7.19 -3.52 -0.51
C VAL A 9 7.15 -2.88 0.87
N GLN A 10 7.34 -1.57 0.93
CA GLN A 10 7.37 -0.84 2.19
C GLN A 10 6.42 0.36 2.09
N VAL A 11 5.44 0.38 2.99
CA VAL A 11 4.40 1.40 3.07
C VAL A 11 4.48 2.05 4.44
N GLN A 12 4.40 3.37 4.45
CA GLN A 12 4.30 4.16 5.66
C GLN A 12 2.94 4.83 5.69
N ILE A 13 2.27 4.77 6.84
CA ILE A 13 1.08 5.58 7.13
C ILE A 13 1.42 6.66 8.14
N SER A 14 0.81 7.82 7.95
CA SER A 14 0.68 8.83 9.00
C SER A 14 -0.70 8.70 9.60
N VAL A 15 -0.74 8.57 10.92
CA VAL A 15 -1.98 8.54 11.70
C VAL A 15 -2.01 9.78 12.58
N SER A 16 -3.13 10.49 12.60
CA SER A 16 -3.33 11.63 13.48
C SER A 16 -4.74 11.60 14.03
N GLY A 17 -4.87 11.65 15.37
CA GLY A 17 -6.18 11.58 16.03
C GLY A 17 -6.94 10.28 15.79
N GLY A 18 -6.23 9.15 15.61
CA GLY A 18 -6.86 7.84 15.33
C GLY A 18 -7.41 7.72 13.91
N LYS A 19 -6.91 8.50 12.96
CA LYS A 19 -7.29 8.44 11.54
C LYS A 19 -6.06 8.48 10.65
N ILE A 20 -6.11 7.79 9.53
CA ILE A 20 -5.04 7.78 8.53
C ILE A 20 -5.08 9.12 7.81
N THR A 21 -4.05 9.95 7.99
CA THR A 21 -3.93 11.27 7.35
C THR A 21 -3.10 11.23 6.09
N GLU A 22 -2.15 10.30 5.99
CA GLU A 22 -1.31 10.16 4.80
C GLU A 22 -0.88 8.70 4.62
N VAL A 23 -0.65 8.32 3.36
CA VAL A 23 -0.04 7.04 3.03
C VAL A 23 1.04 7.24 1.98
N THR A 24 2.24 6.77 2.28
CA THR A 24 3.44 6.94 1.48
C THR A 24 4.03 5.58 1.15
N ALA A 25 4.13 5.27 -0.14
CA ALA A 25 4.85 4.09 -0.60
C ALA A 25 6.36 4.40 -0.57
N LEU A 26 7.07 3.92 0.44
CA LEU A 26 8.52 4.10 0.56
C LEU A 26 9.28 3.22 -0.42
N GLN A 27 8.76 2.01 -0.67
CA GLN A 27 9.33 1.08 -1.63
C GLN A 27 8.24 0.31 -2.34
N LEU A 28 8.25 0.38 -3.67
CA LEU A 28 7.39 -0.39 -4.56
C LEU A 28 8.25 -1.47 -5.22
N THR A 29 7.69 -2.66 -5.43
CA THR A 29 8.38 -3.83 -6.01
C THR A 29 9.30 -3.47 -7.18
N ASP A 30 10.54 -3.94 -7.12
CA ASP A 30 11.58 -3.72 -8.16
C ASP A 30 11.77 -4.94 -9.08
N GLU A 31 10.99 -6.02 -8.90
CA GLU A 31 11.22 -7.27 -9.63
C GLU A 31 11.13 -7.14 -11.15
N ASP A 32 10.31 -6.24 -11.67
CA ASP A 32 10.10 -6.11 -13.11
C ASP A 32 9.83 -4.66 -13.50
N ARG A 33 10.44 -4.17 -14.58
CA ARG A 33 10.23 -2.79 -15.07
C ARG A 33 8.74 -2.51 -15.34
N ARG A 34 7.99 -3.53 -15.74
CA ARG A 34 6.54 -3.45 -15.93
C ARG A 34 5.80 -3.28 -14.61
N SER A 35 6.19 -4.03 -13.58
CA SER A 35 5.63 -3.91 -12.22
C SER A 35 5.92 -2.54 -11.63
N VAL A 36 7.12 -1.99 -11.82
CA VAL A 36 7.48 -0.63 -11.39
C VAL A 36 6.58 0.41 -12.07
N ALA A 37 6.38 0.32 -13.38
CA ALA A 37 5.52 1.26 -14.12
C ALA A 37 4.05 1.21 -13.67
N ILE A 38 3.53 0.00 -13.42
CA ILE A 38 2.18 -0.22 -12.90
C ILE A 38 2.06 0.32 -11.48
N SER A 39 3.04 0.02 -10.63
CA SER A 39 3.09 0.45 -9.24
C SER A 39 3.12 1.98 -9.11
N ASN A 40 3.90 2.66 -9.96
CA ASN A 40 3.94 4.12 -10.00
C ASN A 40 2.58 4.74 -10.39
N ARG A 41 1.80 4.09 -11.26
CA ARG A 41 0.45 4.54 -11.60
C ARG A 41 -0.58 4.19 -10.52
N ALA A 42 -0.43 3.04 -9.88
CA ALA A 42 -1.37 2.55 -8.88
C ALA A 42 -1.16 3.23 -7.50
N ALA A 43 0.06 3.59 -7.12
CA ALA A 43 0.38 4.19 -5.83
C ALA A 43 -0.48 5.42 -5.46
N PRO A 44 -0.66 6.45 -6.31
CA PRO A 44 -1.50 7.58 -5.97
C PRO A 44 -3.00 7.22 -5.90
N LEU A 45 -3.46 6.25 -6.71
CA LEU A 45 -4.84 5.78 -6.69
C LEU A 45 -5.14 5.00 -5.40
N LEU A 46 -4.28 4.03 -5.07
CA LEU A 46 -4.36 3.25 -3.83
C LEU A 46 -4.30 4.16 -2.61
N ARG A 47 -3.41 5.17 -2.60
CA ARG A 47 -3.36 6.17 -1.52
C ARG A 47 -4.70 6.86 -1.33
N SER A 48 -5.33 7.33 -2.41
CA SER A 48 -6.61 8.05 -2.33
C SER A 48 -7.73 7.13 -1.83
N GLU A 49 -7.79 5.90 -2.33
CA GLU A 49 -8.74 4.88 -1.89
C GLU A 49 -8.57 4.58 -0.39
N VAL A 50 -7.34 4.40 0.08
CA VAL A 50 -7.05 4.09 1.49
C VAL A 50 -7.41 5.26 2.39
N LEU A 51 -7.12 6.49 1.97
CA LEU A 51 -7.50 7.69 2.72
C LEU A 51 -9.02 7.83 2.81
N GLN A 52 -9.76 7.46 1.76
CA GLN A 52 -11.23 7.45 1.80
C GLN A 52 -11.80 6.33 2.65
N ALA A 53 -11.31 5.10 2.46
CA ALA A 53 -11.76 3.93 3.20
C ALA A 53 -11.29 3.94 4.67
N GLN A 54 -10.24 4.71 4.99
CA GLN A 54 -9.55 4.70 6.28
C GLN A 54 -9.13 3.27 6.69
N SER A 55 -8.78 2.44 5.70
CA SER A 55 -8.56 1.01 5.89
C SER A 55 -7.75 0.42 4.75
N ALA A 56 -7.08 -0.70 5.02
CA ALA A 56 -6.39 -1.50 4.01
C ALA A 56 -7.34 -2.35 3.14
N ASN A 57 -8.66 -2.20 3.31
CA ASN A 57 -9.67 -2.99 2.62
C ASN A 57 -10.20 -2.24 1.38
N VAL A 58 -9.30 -1.85 0.48
CA VAL A 58 -9.65 -1.12 -0.76
C VAL A 58 -9.54 -2.02 -1.98
N GLN A 59 -10.16 -1.61 -3.08
CA GLN A 59 -10.15 -2.41 -4.29
C GLN A 59 -8.77 -2.39 -4.96
N THR A 60 -8.32 -3.56 -5.42
CA THR A 60 -7.08 -3.65 -6.20
C THR A 60 -7.28 -2.98 -7.56
N ILE A 61 -6.30 -2.19 -8.00
CA ILE A 61 -6.36 -1.54 -9.32
C ILE A 61 -6.18 -2.58 -10.42
N SER A 62 -7.02 -2.54 -11.45
CA SER A 62 -6.93 -3.43 -12.62
C SER A 62 -5.54 -3.37 -13.26
N GLY A 63 -4.87 -4.52 -13.32
CA GLY A 63 -3.49 -4.64 -13.83
C GLY A 63 -2.40 -4.46 -12.78
N ALA A 64 -2.74 -4.04 -11.55
CA ALA A 64 -1.84 -3.87 -10.42
C ALA A 64 -2.19 -4.78 -9.23
N THR A 65 -2.84 -5.92 -9.48
CA THR A 65 -3.32 -6.81 -8.40
C THR A 65 -2.20 -7.24 -7.45
N ILE A 66 -1.04 -7.63 -7.99
CA ILE A 66 0.12 -8.03 -7.18
C ILE A 66 0.63 -6.89 -6.30
N THR A 67 0.87 -5.71 -6.89
CA THR A 67 1.34 -4.53 -6.13
C THR A 67 0.31 -4.11 -5.09
N SER A 68 -0.97 -4.10 -5.46
CA SER A 68 -2.05 -3.71 -4.57
C SER A 68 -2.12 -4.65 -3.38
N ASP A 69 -2.10 -5.96 -3.61
CA ASP A 69 -2.13 -6.96 -2.53
C ASP A 69 -0.96 -6.80 -1.55
N ALA A 70 0.26 -6.62 -2.07
CA ALA A 70 1.44 -6.41 -1.26
C ALA A 70 1.40 -5.09 -0.47
N TYR A 71 0.90 -4.03 -1.12
CA TYR A 71 0.70 -2.73 -0.50
C TYR A 71 -0.33 -2.80 0.62
N LEU A 72 -1.47 -3.45 0.38
CA LEU A 72 -2.57 -3.59 1.33
C LEU A 72 -2.17 -4.46 2.52
N SER A 73 -1.45 -5.56 2.30
CA SER A 73 -0.88 -6.36 3.40
C SER A 73 0.07 -5.55 4.29
N SER A 74 0.98 -4.77 3.67
CA SER A 74 1.93 -3.93 4.41
C SER A 74 1.22 -2.81 5.16
N LEU A 75 0.23 -2.20 4.51
CA LEU A 75 -0.62 -1.17 5.09
C LEU A 75 -1.42 -1.72 6.27
N GLN A 76 -2.04 -2.90 6.14
CA GLN A 76 -2.82 -3.52 7.21
C GLN A 76 -1.95 -3.79 8.43
N ALA A 77 -0.73 -4.29 8.23
CA ALA A 77 0.23 -4.47 9.32
C ALA A 77 0.59 -3.13 9.98
N ALA A 78 0.67 -2.03 9.23
CA ALA A 78 0.94 -0.70 9.78
C ALA A 78 -0.27 -0.14 10.55
N ILE A 79 -1.50 -0.36 10.06
CA ILE A 79 -2.74 0.03 10.74
C ILE A 79 -2.89 -0.75 12.05
N ASP A 80 -2.66 -2.07 12.01
CA ASP A 80 -2.65 -2.95 13.18
C ASP A 80 -1.60 -2.50 14.19
N ALA A 81 -0.37 -2.21 13.74
CA ALA A 81 0.69 -1.67 14.59
C ALA A 81 0.36 -0.27 15.16
N ALA A 82 -0.43 0.54 14.44
CA ALA A 82 -0.92 1.82 14.91
C ALA A 82 -2.09 1.68 15.92
N HIS A 83 -2.55 0.45 16.20
CA HIS A 83 -3.66 0.15 17.12
C HIS A 83 -4.95 0.91 16.73
N LEU A 84 -5.23 0.98 15.43
CA LEU A 84 -6.47 1.53 14.87
C LEU A 84 -7.63 0.53 14.87
#